data_AF-A0A2K9NS82-F1
#
_entry.id   AF-A0A2K9NS82-F1
#
_cell.length_a   1.000
_cell.length_b   1.000
_cell.length_c   1.000
_cell.angle_alpha   90.00
_cell.angle_beta   90.00
_cell.angle_gamma   90.00
#
_symmetry.space_group_name_H-M   'P 1'
#
loop_
_entity.id
_entity.type
_entity.pdbx_description
1 polymer ?
#
loop_
_entity_poly.entity_id
_entity_poly.type
_entity_poly.pdbx_seq_one_letter_code
_entity_poly.pdbx_strand_id
1 'polypeptide(L)'
;MLKTSFLALSLGVSLTFSDAHAKLVQILHTNDTHSFLNNTNHDSEVGGSSRLKALIDYYKDAAKKEGISTITLDGGDFLEGNIYYMADKGQKSFNVQNNIGYDAVALGNHDYLMGAQGLDDILKNTDLNFSFLAANVTSSSKYPNIRDKLQAYKELEIDGIKIAILGLTTSDFFFSWTLDGSTIESPYKTAQDYEKILKKRNNDFIIALTHIGVNRDLKLAKKTSNIDLVVGGHSHTTLFEPLYEKNKRDVKVPVVQAGFHTKYLGRIVVDLEKGKPLKVVSYQLVPVKYNGEDQEVKSLVEDADYELDKMYGREWLNENVGYSDLKEEDKSGSRKWAYFIADALREKAGTDLAMHVSSMNGENYPIGNINRRDIMNSIPRVFDMKDTHGWSIYTVKVNGLLLRTLCETLAHFGQPLSFSGMTLEWVKTPFGPKIAKALINGKRINIFKDYTVALTEGIVRGAVEISPKTKVILKNPLKTQFKIWETLEEKIERDIKNINKMTEANHAFFFPDVD
;
A
#
# COMPACT_ATOMS: atom_id res chain seq x y z
N MET A 1 -47.52 7.59 79.06
CA MET A 1 -47.59 8.28 77.76
C MET A 1 -46.18 8.35 77.17
N LEU A 2 -45.81 7.40 76.31
CA LEU A 2 -44.55 7.44 75.56
C LEU A 2 -44.74 8.30 74.30
N LYS A 3 -43.89 9.30 74.10
CA LYS A 3 -43.78 10.07 72.87
C LYS A 3 -42.80 9.37 71.93
N THR A 4 -43.28 8.90 70.78
CA THR A 4 -42.45 8.42 69.67
C THR A 4 -42.24 9.57 68.68
N SER A 5 -40.99 10.01 68.54
CA SER A 5 -40.56 10.95 67.50
C SER A 5 -40.16 10.17 66.25
N PHE A 6 -40.78 10.45 65.11
CA PHE A 6 -40.32 9.97 63.81
C PHE A 6 -39.36 10.99 63.20
N LEU A 7 -38.11 10.57 62.98
CA LEU A 7 -37.10 11.31 62.24
C LEU A 7 -37.18 10.86 60.77
N ALA A 8 -37.65 11.74 59.87
CA ALA A 8 -37.66 11.49 58.43
C ALA A 8 -36.29 11.85 57.85
N LEU A 9 -35.54 10.82 57.43
CA LEU A 9 -34.25 10.97 56.76
C LEU A 9 -34.49 11.14 55.25
N SER A 10 -34.38 12.36 54.73
CA SER A 10 -34.43 12.63 53.29
C SER A 10 -33.08 12.30 52.65
N LEU A 11 -32.95 11.13 52.02
CA LEU A 11 -31.83 10.87 51.10
C LEU A 11 -32.06 11.66 49.81
N GLY A 12 -31.37 12.79 49.66
CA GLY A 12 -31.23 13.47 48.39
C GLY A 12 -30.27 12.69 47.48
N VAL A 13 -30.81 11.90 46.56
CA VAL A 13 -30.04 11.35 45.44
C VAL A 13 -29.90 12.46 44.41
N SER A 14 -28.74 13.13 44.38
CA SER A 14 -28.37 13.99 43.25
C SER A 14 -28.06 13.10 42.04
N LEU A 15 -29.05 12.95 41.16
CA LEU A 15 -28.84 12.45 39.81
C LEU A 15 -28.14 13.54 39.00
N THR A 16 -26.81 13.44 38.87
CA THR A 16 -26.09 14.16 37.83
C THR A 16 -26.41 13.51 36.49
N PHE A 17 -27.36 14.06 35.75
CA PHE A 17 -27.47 13.79 34.33
C PHE A 17 -26.24 14.40 33.64
N SER A 18 -25.30 13.56 33.21
CA SER A 18 -24.31 13.96 32.22
C SER A 18 -25.08 14.17 30.92
N ASP A 19 -25.25 15.42 30.48
CA ASP A 19 -25.74 15.70 29.14
C ASP A 19 -24.76 15.06 28.13
N ALA A 20 -25.16 13.94 27.54
CA ALA A 20 -24.42 13.32 26.45
C ALA A 20 -24.64 14.18 25.19
N HIS A 21 -23.84 15.23 25.05
CA HIS A 21 -23.85 16.04 23.85
C HIS A 21 -23.09 15.32 22.73
N ALA A 22 -23.77 15.10 21.61
CA ALA A 22 -23.19 14.69 20.34
C ALA A 22 -22.06 15.65 19.92
N LYS A 23 -20.92 15.11 19.48
CA LYS A 23 -19.77 15.90 19.01
C LYS A 23 -19.40 15.50 17.58
N LEU A 24 -19.38 16.50 16.69
CA LEU A 24 -18.86 16.35 15.35
C LEU A 24 -17.32 16.33 15.36
N VAL A 25 -16.74 15.34 14.70
CA VAL A 25 -15.31 15.21 14.46
C VAL A 25 -15.08 14.96 12.98
N GLN A 26 -14.15 15.71 12.39
CA GLN A 26 -13.65 15.48 11.05
C GLN A 26 -12.45 14.54 11.11
N ILE A 27 -12.42 13.54 10.24
CA ILE A 27 -11.24 12.69 10.03
C ILE A 27 -10.83 12.86 8.56
N LEU A 28 -9.63 13.39 8.37
CA LEU A 28 -8.96 13.46 7.09
C LEU A 28 -8.06 12.23 6.95
N HIS A 29 -8.08 11.55 5.81
CA HIS A 29 -7.25 10.38 5.61
C HIS A 29 -6.69 10.21 4.21
N THR A 30 -5.52 9.59 4.16
CA THR A 30 -4.83 9.11 2.95
C THR A 30 -4.33 7.69 3.20
N ASN A 31 -3.78 7.07 2.15
CA ASN A 31 -3.10 5.78 2.19
C ASN A 31 -2.32 5.62 0.88
N ASP A 32 -1.30 4.75 0.89
CA ASP A 32 -0.60 4.28 -0.31
C ASP A 32 -0.04 5.45 -1.16
N THR A 33 0.60 6.42 -0.52
CA THR A 33 1.17 7.59 -1.21
C THR A 33 2.45 7.23 -1.98
N HIS A 34 3.15 6.15 -1.60
CA HIS A 34 4.18 5.50 -2.42
C HIS A 34 5.28 6.44 -2.95
N SER A 35 5.70 7.43 -2.14
CA SER A 35 6.62 8.51 -2.57
C SER A 35 6.19 9.28 -3.82
N PHE A 36 4.90 9.35 -4.14
CA PHE A 36 4.40 10.30 -5.14
C PHE A 36 4.40 11.71 -4.54
N LEU A 37 5.59 12.31 -4.48
CA LEU A 37 5.83 13.60 -3.83
C LEU A 37 5.34 14.78 -4.68
N ASN A 38 5.38 14.64 -6.00
CA ASN A 38 4.85 15.57 -7.00
C ASN A 38 3.51 15.04 -7.56
N ASN A 39 3.23 15.22 -8.84
CA ASN A 39 1.99 14.72 -9.44
C ASN A 39 1.90 13.19 -9.57
N THR A 40 0.68 12.69 -9.77
CA THR A 40 0.44 11.31 -10.20
C THR A 40 1.00 11.05 -11.60
N ASN A 41 1.24 9.78 -11.95
CA ASN A 41 1.71 9.39 -13.29
C ASN A 41 0.70 9.66 -14.42
N HIS A 42 -0.60 9.80 -14.10
CA HIS A 42 -1.67 9.89 -15.11
C HIS A 42 -2.24 11.30 -15.30
N ASP A 43 -2.07 12.19 -14.32
CA ASP A 43 -2.54 13.58 -14.40
C ASP A 43 -1.55 14.48 -13.64
N SER A 44 -0.90 15.39 -14.37
CA SER A 44 0.09 16.35 -13.85
C SER A 44 -0.51 17.40 -12.90
N GLU A 45 -1.83 17.58 -12.94
CA GLU A 45 -2.56 18.50 -12.07
C GLU A 45 -3.11 17.82 -10.81
N VAL A 46 -2.93 16.51 -10.67
CA VAL A 46 -3.43 15.72 -9.55
C VAL A 46 -2.31 15.21 -8.67
N GLY A 47 -2.54 15.27 -7.36
CA GLY A 47 -1.62 14.80 -6.35
C GLY A 47 -0.56 15.84 -6.01
N GLY A 48 0.45 15.39 -5.27
CA GLY A 48 1.53 16.21 -4.77
C GLY A 48 1.39 16.43 -3.28
N SER A 49 2.46 16.10 -2.57
CA SER A 49 2.54 16.24 -1.12
C SER A 49 2.37 17.70 -0.69
N SER A 50 2.90 18.66 -1.45
CA SER A 50 2.74 20.10 -1.18
C SER A 50 1.27 20.56 -1.29
N ARG A 51 0.56 20.08 -2.32
CA ARG A 51 -0.88 20.36 -2.52
C ARG A 51 -1.74 19.64 -1.50
N LEU A 52 -1.39 18.40 -1.17
CA LEU A 52 -2.07 17.60 -0.15
C LEU A 52 -2.00 18.29 1.21
N LYS A 53 -0.81 18.76 1.62
CA LYS A 53 -0.63 19.52 2.86
C LYS A 53 -1.48 20.79 2.87
N ALA A 54 -1.44 21.59 1.82
CA ALA A 54 -2.26 22.80 1.71
C ALA A 54 -3.77 22.49 1.79
N LEU A 55 -4.21 21.39 1.18
CA LEU A 55 -5.61 20.94 1.22
C LEU A 55 -6.03 20.45 2.61
N ILE A 56 -5.14 19.72 3.31
CA ILE A 56 -5.34 19.30 4.70
C ILE A 56 -5.50 20.53 5.59
N ASP A 57 -4.61 21.52 5.48
CA ASP A 57 -4.68 22.75 6.27
C ASP A 57 -5.97 23.53 5.99
N TYR A 58 -6.36 23.65 4.72
CA TYR A 58 -7.62 24.28 4.33
C TYR A 58 -8.83 23.65 5.04
N TYR A 59 -8.94 22.32 5.04
CA TYR A 59 -10.05 21.63 5.69
C TYR A 59 -9.96 21.65 7.22
N LYS A 60 -8.76 21.66 7.79
CA LYS A 60 -8.56 21.84 9.24
C LYS A 60 -9.01 23.23 9.68
N ASP A 61 -8.65 24.27 8.94
CA ASP A 61 -9.05 25.65 9.23
C ASP A 61 -10.55 25.87 9.04
N ALA A 62 -11.14 25.29 7.99
CA ALA A 62 -12.58 25.34 7.77
C ALA A 62 -13.36 24.67 8.91
N ALA A 63 -12.98 23.44 9.29
CA ALA A 63 -13.61 22.71 10.40
C ALA A 63 -13.45 23.45 11.73
N LYS A 64 -12.27 24.02 11.99
CA LYS A 64 -12.00 24.81 13.21
C LYS A 64 -12.91 26.03 13.34
N LYS A 65 -13.21 26.74 12.24
CA LYS A 65 -14.15 27.87 12.23
C LYS A 65 -15.58 27.46 12.61
N GLU A 66 -15.93 26.20 12.37
CA GLU A 66 -17.22 25.61 12.74
C GLU A 66 -17.19 24.92 14.13
N GLY A 67 -16.08 24.99 14.85
CA GLY A 67 -15.92 24.32 16.15
C GLY A 67 -15.80 22.79 16.06
N ILE A 68 -15.45 22.27 14.88
CA ILE A 68 -15.27 20.85 14.59
C ILE A 68 -13.78 20.50 14.70
N SER A 69 -13.44 19.58 15.59
CA SER A 69 -12.08 19.07 15.74
C SER A 69 -11.72 18.15 14.58
N THR A 70 -10.45 18.15 14.17
CA THR A 70 -9.95 17.31 13.06
C THR A 70 -8.89 16.33 13.55
N ILE A 71 -8.97 15.08 13.09
CA ILE A 71 -7.93 14.06 13.17
C ILE A 71 -7.43 13.79 11.75
N THR A 72 -6.12 13.70 11.55
CA THR A 72 -5.50 13.44 10.23
C THR A 72 -4.76 12.12 10.26
N LEU A 73 -5.10 11.17 9.39
CA LEU A 73 -4.60 9.79 9.43
C LEU A 73 -4.00 9.35 8.11
N ASP A 74 -3.01 8.46 8.13
CA ASP A 74 -2.51 7.81 6.92
C ASP A 74 -2.46 6.28 7.10
N GLY A 75 -2.98 5.55 6.11
CA GLY A 75 -3.08 4.10 6.11
C GLY A 75 -1.78 3.34 5.84
N GLY A 76 -0.63 4.00 5.67
CA GLY A 76 0.66 3.38 5.39
C GLY A 76 0.99 3.27 3.90
N ASP A 77 2.17 2.69 3.60
CA ASP A 77 2.78 2.63 2.27
C ASP A 77 3.08 4.02 1.68
N PHE A 78 3.83 4.82 2.43
CA PHE A 78 4.25 6.16 1.99
C PHE A 78 5.69 6.20 1.45
N LEU A 79 6.50 5.18 1.72
CA LEU A 79 7.89 5.10 1.26
C LEU A 79 8.02 4.52 -0.16
N GLU A 80 8.31 3.23 -0.31
CA GLU A 80 8.72 2.68 -1.61
C GLU A 80 7.55 2.67 -2.62
N GLY A 81 7.78 3.02 -3.89
CA GLY A 81 6.66 3.32 -4.80
C GLY A 81 6.94 4.15 -6.04
N ASN A 82 7.96 5.00 -5.97
CA ASN A 82 8.30 5.99 -6.98
C ASN A 82 9.83 6.24 -6.94
N ILE A 83 10.40 6.79 -8.02
CA ILE A 83 11.83 7.10 -8.11
C ILE A 83 12.35 7.93 -6.93
N TYR A 84 11.52 8.76 -6.29
CA TYR A 84 11.91 9.53 -5.10
C TYR A 84 12.49 8.69 -3.97
N TYR A 85 12.12 7.41 -3.86
CA TYR A 85 12.75 6.50 -2.91
C TYR A 85 14.26 6.33 -3.17
N MET A 86 14.69 6.41 -4.43
CA MET A 86 16.10 6.30 -4.84
C MET A 86 16.94 7.52 -4.44
N ALA A 87 16.33 8.68 -4.18
CA ALA A 87 17.06 9.90 -3.86
C ALA A 87 18.03 9.70 -2.69
N ASP A 88 17.57 9.02 -1.64
CA ASP A 88 18.35 8.77 -0.42
C ASP A 88 17.88 7.54 0.38
N LYS A 89 17.31 6.54 -0.32
CA LYS A 89 16.74 5.33 0.30
C LYS A 89 15.53 5.64 1.18
N GLY A 90 14.75 6.65 0.81
CA GLY A 90 13.46 6.99 1.40
C GLY A 90 13.51 7.95 2.58
N GLN A 91 14.68 8.44 3.00
CA GLN A 91 14.78 9.41 4.10
C GLN A 91 14.08 10.73 3.73
N LYS A 92 14.21 11.23 2.50
CA LYS A 92 13.50 12.44 2.04
C LYS A 92 12.00 12.23 1.91
N SER A 93 11.57 11.08 1.38
CA SER A 93 10.14 10.73 1.36
C SER A 93 9.55 10.67 2.77
N PHE A 94 10.30 10.13 3.73
CA PHE A 94 9.90 10.12 5.13
C PHE A 94 9.81 11.54 5.69
N ASN A 95 10.79 12.41 5.41
CA ASN A 95 10.77 13.81 5.85
C ASN A 95 9.54 14.55 5.29
N VAL A 96 9.16 14.31 4.04
CA VAL A 96 7.92 14.86 3.47
C VAL A 96 6.71 14.35 4.25
N GLN A 97 6.57 13.03 4.45
CA GLN A 97 5.46 12.44 5.22
C GLN A 97 5.36 13.04 6.63
N ASN A 98 6.50 13.22 7.30
CA ASN A 98 6.60 13.78 8.64
C ASN A 98 6.12 15.24 8.72
N ASN A 99 6.06 15.97 7.60
CA ASN A 99 5.63 17.37 7.54
C ASN A 99 4.24 17.57 6.90
N ILE A 100 3.52 16.49 6.55
CA ILE A 100 2.13 16.59 6.09
C ILE A 100 1.15 16.96 7.23
N GLY A 101 1.54 16.75 8.49
CA GLY A 101 0.69 17.08 9.65
C GLY A 101 -0.34 16.00 10.00
N TYR A 102 0.04 14.73 9.84
CA TYR A 102 -0.71 13.58 10.33
C TYR A 102 -0.66 13.48 11.86
N ASP A 103 -1.75 13.03 12.47
CA ASP A 103 -1.80 12.66 13.88
C ASP A 103 -1.31 11.23 14.10
N ALA A 104 -1.59 10.33 13.17
CA ALA A 104 -1.13 8.95 13.21
C ALA A 104 -1.00 8.36 11.79
N VAL A 105 -0.04 7.47 11.63
CA VAL A 105 0.26 6.76 10.37
C VAL A 105 0.39 5.28 10.68
N ALA A 106 -0.26 4.40 9.91
CA ALA A 106 -0.01 2.96 10.02
C ALA A 106 1.28 2.56 9.28
N LEU A 107 1.95 1.52 9.76
CA LEU A 107 3.05 0.90 9.00
C LEU A 107 2.47 0.08 7.83
N GLY A 108 2.86 0.40 6.61
CA GLY A 108 2.57 -0.40 5.42
C GLY A 108 3.69 -1.39 5.06
N ASN A 109 3.42 -2.33 4.16
CA ASN A 109 4.41 -3.32 3.75
C ASN A 109 5.54 -2.75 2.88
N HIS A 110 5.29 -1.65 2.16
CA HIS A 110 6.31 -0.92 1.41
C HIS A 110 7.19 -0.03 2.29
N ASP A 111 6.76 0.27 3.52
CA ASP A 111 7.55 1.08 4.45
C ASP A 111 8.75 0.32 5.04
N TYR A 112 8.72 -1.02 5.01
CA TYR A 112 9.84 -1.89 5.43
C TYR A 112 10.30 -2.87 4.34
N LEU A 113 9.84 -2.71 3.09
CA LEU A 113 10.18 -3.61 1.97
C LEU A 113 11.68 -3.69 1.73
N MET A 114 12.41 -2.61 2.01
CA MET A 114 13.86 -2.55 1.85
C MET A 114 14.65 -3.14 3.01
N GLY A 115 13.95 -3.75 3.97
CA GLY A 115 14.51 -4.38 5.14
C GLY A 115 14.34 -3.56 6.40
N ALA A 116 14.24 -4.24 7.53
CA ALA A 116 14.13 -3.58 8.84
C ALA A 116 15.31 -2.64 9.13
N GLN A 117 16.54 -2.95 8.68
CA GLN A 117 17.67 -2.03 8.87
C GLN A 117 17.46 -0.67 8.20
N GLY A 118 16.89 -0.64 6.98
CA GLY A 118 16.64 0.61 6.27
C GLY A 118 15.62 1.48 7.00
N LEU A 119 14.52 0.88 7.48
CA LEU A 119 13.53 1.60 8.28
C LEU A 119 14.12 2.06 9.63
N ASP A 120 14.93 1.24 10.28
CA ASP A 120 15.61 1.61 11.53
C ASP A 120 16.55 2.80 11.35
N ASP A 121 17.30 2.83 10.24
CA ASP A 121 18.20 3.94 9.89
C ASP A 121 17.43 5.24 9.61
N ILE A 122 16.31 5.17 8.89
CA ILE A 122 15.44 6.34 8.67
C ILE A 122 14.89 6.86 10.01
N LEU A 123 14.37 5.96 10.84
CA LEU A 123 13.82 6.30 12.14
C LEU A 123 14.89 6.84 13.09
N LYS A 124 16.14 6.38 13.00
CA LYS A 124 17.26 6.93 13.78
C LYS A 124 17.49 8.41 13.49
N ASN A 125 17.31 8.84 12.24
CA ASN A 125 17.59 10.20 11.80
C ASN A 125 16.35 11.11 11.76
N THR A 126 15.19 10.63 12.24
CA THR A 126 13.93 11.38 12.14
C THR A 126 13.24 11.50 13.49
N ASP A 127 12.96 12.73 13.92
CA ASP A 127 12.04 12.99 15.03
C ASP A 127 10.60 12.99 14.51
N LEU A 128 9.77 12.08 15.03
CA LEU A 128 8.43 11.86 14.51
C LEU A 128 7.46 12.95 14.96
N ASN A 129 6.78 13.56 13.99
CA ASN A 129 5.68 14.51 14.19
C ASN A 129 4.31 13.81 14.29
N PHE A 130 4.25 12.51 14.02
CA PHE A 130 3.05 11.68 14.09
C PHE A 130 3.29 10.42 14.94
N SER A 131 2.22 9.80 15.44
CA SER A 131 2.33 8.46 16.05
C SER A 131 2.41 7.40 14.95
N PHE A 132 3.52 6.66 14.88
CA PHE A 132 3.68 5.58 13.91
C PHE A 132 3.18 4.27 14.51
N LEU A 133 2.18 3.63 13.88
CA LEU A 133 1.38 2.60 14.51
C LEU A 133 1.43 1.24 13.80
N ALA A 134 1.71 0.17 14.55
CA ALA A 134 1.53 -1.21 14.12
C ALA A 134 1.49 -2.18 15.31
N ALA A 135 0.31 -2.41 15.86
CA ALA A 135 0.10 -3.24 17.06
C ALA A 135 0.45 -4.72 16.88
N ASN A 136 0.44 -5.21 15.64
CA ASN A 136 0.75 -6.59 15.33
C ASN A 136 2.21 -6.82 14.91
N VAL A 137 3.09 -5.84 15.09
CA VAL A 137 4.53 -5.96 14.81
C VAL A 137 5.30 -6.02 16.12
N THR A 138 6.15 -7.03 16.28
CA THR A 138 7.14 -7.09 17.36
C THR A 138 8.52 -6.93 16.76
N SER A 139 9.15 -5.78 17.00
CA SER A 139 10.49 -5.47 16.50
C SER A 139 11.57 -6.29 17.19
N SER A 140 12.53 -6.79 16.41
CA SER A 140 13.77 -7.39 16.92
C SER A 140 14.59 -6.38 17.72
N SER A 141 15.33 -6.85 18.73
CA SER A 141 16.28 -6.01 19.48
C SER A 141 17.42 -5.44 18.63
N LYS A 142 17.63 -5.99 17.43
CA LYS A 142 18.54 -5.45 16.40
C LYS A 142 18.13 -4.07 15.90
N TYR A 143 16.84 -3.73 15.98
CA TYR A 143 16.25 -2.51 15.42
C TYR A 143 15.62 -1.65 16.52
N PRO A 144 16.45 -0.98 17.34
CA PRO A 144 15.99 -0.23 18.50
C PRO A 144 15.12 0.98 18.12
N ASN A 145 15.37 1.63 16.99
CA ASN A 145 14.59 2.81 16.58
C ASN A 145 13.19 2.40 16.14
N ILE A 146 13.04 1.27 15.44
CA ILE A 146 11.72 0.69 15.16
C ILE A 146 11.01 0.34 16.48
N ARG A 147 11.70 -0.36 17.39
CA ARG A 147 11.13 -0.77 18.68
C ARG A 147 10.64 0.42 19.50
N ASP A 148 11.41 1.51 19.53
CA ASP A 148 11.15 2.66 20.40
C ASP A 148 10.12 3.63 19.81
N LYS A 149 10.03 3.72 18.46
CA LYS A 149 9.17 4.68 17.77
C LYS A 149 7.87 4.09 17.23
N LEU A 150 7.79 2.77 17.01
CA LEU A 150 6.57 2.10 16.58
C LEU A 150 5.69 1.77 17.79
N GLN A 151 4.46 2.26 17.78
CA GLN A 151 3.51 2.10 18.88
C GLN A 151 2.34 1.21 18.44
N ALA A 152 1.63 0.61 19.40
CA ALA A 152 0.43 -0.15 19.06
C ALA A 152 -0.76 0.75 18.72
N TYR A 153 -0.95 1.81 19.50
CA TYR A 153 -2.08 2.71 19.37
C TYR A 153 -1.73 4.12 19.89
N LYS A 154 -2.54 5.11 19.49
CA LYS A 154 -2.57 6.47 20.04
C LYS A 154 -3.92 6.70 20.72
N GLU A 155 -3.92 7.26 21.93
CA GLU A 155 -5.15 7.73 22.59
C GLU A 155 -5.19 9.26 22.52
N LEU A 156 -6.35 9.81 22.21
CA LEU A 156 -6.60 11.25 22.18
C LEU A 156 -7.96 11.56 22.80
N GLU A 157 -8.13 12.80 23.27
CA GLU A 157 -9.38 13.28 23.85
C GLU A 157 -9.85 14.52 23.12
N ILE A 158 -11.10 14.51 22.65
CA ILE A 158 -11.75 15.64 21.97
C ILE A 158 -13.02 15.97 22.74
N ASP A 159 -13.06 17.14 23.38
CA ASP A 159 -14.21 17.64 24.15
C ASP A 159 -14.78 16.58 25.12
N GLY A 160 -13.88 15.90 25.84
CA GLY A 160 -14.22 14.86 26.81
C GLY A 160 -14.51 13.47 26.22
N ILE A 161 -14.47 13.29 24.89
CA ILE A 161 -14.61 11.99 24.23
C ILE A 161 -13.23 11.37 24.02
N LYS A 162 -13.02 10.17 24.56
CA LYS A 162 -11.76 9.43 24.43
C LYS A 162 -11.79 8.53 23.20
N ILE A 163 -10.83 8.73 22.31
CA ILE A 163 -10.71 8.00 21.05
C ILE A 163 -9.36 7.30 21.02
N ALA A 164 -9.35 6.01 20.74
CA ALA A 164 -8.14 5.27 20.45
C ALA A 164 -8.00 5.03 18.94
N ILE A 165 -6.81 5.22 18.41
CA ILE A 165 -6.41 4.87 17.05
C ILE A 165 -5.48 3.67 17.14
N LEU A 166 -5.93 2.51 16.69
CA LEU A 166 -5.18 1.25 16.70
C LEU A 166 -4.54 1.01 15.33
N GLY A 167 -3.21 0.90 15.26
CA GLY A 167 -2.51 0.61 14.01
C GLY A 167 -2.40 -0.89 13.74
N LEU A 168 -2.61 -1.33 12.49
CA LEU A 168 -2.43 -2.72 12.08
C LEU A 168 -1.81 -2.80 10.68
N THR A 169 -0.89 -3.73 10.48
CA THR A 169 -0.27 -3.98 9.17
C THR A 169 -0.60 -5.37 8.63
N THR A 170 -0.39 -5.59 7.33
CA THR A 170 -0.61 -6.88 6.68
C THR A 170 0.36 -7.93 7.20
N SER A 171 -0.15 -9.13 7.50
CA SER A 171 0.67 -10.27 7.92
C SER A 171 1.01 -11.20 6.75
N ASP A 172 1.06 -10.66 5.52
CA ASP A 172 1.34 -11.44 4.32
C ASP A 172 2.79 -11.90 4.30
N PHE A 173 2.97 -13.22 4.19
CA PHE A 173 4.28 -13.86 4.27
C PHE A 173 5.27 -13.33 3.22
N PHE A 174 4.76 -12.92 2.05
CA PHE A 174 5.56 -12.35 0.96
C PHE A 174 6.35 -11.09 1.36
N PHE A 175 5.91 -10.36 2.38
CA PHE A 175 6.60 -9.16 2.87
C PHE A 175 7.35 -9.40 4.18
N SER A 176 6.99 -10.42 4.94
CA SER A 176 7.59 -10.67 6.27
C SER A 176 9.07 -11.06 6.26
N TRP A 177 9.62 -11.52 5.14
CA TRP A 177 11.02 -11.98 5.05
C TRP A 177 12.04 -10.86 5.21
N THR A 178 11.65 -9.60 4.98
CA THR A 178 12.54 -8.42 5.07
C THR A 178 12.73 -7.92 6.51
N LEU A 179 11.97 -8.46 7.47
CA LEU A 179 11.92 -7.97 8.84
C LEU A 179 12.97 -8.55 9.80
N ASP A 180 13.87 -9.41 9.29
CA ASP A 180 15.04 -10.02 9.97
C ASP A 180 14.88 -10.18 11.50
N GLY A 181 14.12 -11.20 11.90
CA GLY A 181 13.92 -11.57 13.30
C GLY A 181 12.82 -10.79 14.02
N SER A 182 12.20 -9.79 13.37
CA SER A 182 10.92 -9.23 13.83
C SER A 182 9.77 -10.13 13.38
N THR A 183 8.62 -10.05 14.06
CA THR A 183 7.44 -10.86 13.73
C THR A 183 6.23 -9.99 13.44
N ILE A 184 5.37 -10.48 12.53
CA ILE A 184 4.05 -9.91 12.29
C ILE A 184 2.98 -10.94 12.68
N GLU A 185 2.16 -10.60 13.66
CA GLU A 185 1.03 -11.43 14.07
C GLU A 185 -0.23 -11.16 13.24
N SER A 186 -1.22 -12.03 13.38
CA SER A 186 -2.50 -11.88 12.68
C SER A 186 -3.18 -10.56 13.08
N PRO A 187 -3.48 -9.65 12.13
CA PRO A 187 -4.12 -8.37 12.44
C PRO A 187 -5.50 -8.56 13.08
N TYR A 188 -6.22 -9.62 12.72
CA TYR A 188 -7.52 -9.93 13.32
C TYR A 188 -7.42 -10.28 14.80
N LYS A 189 -6.48 -11.16 15.16
CA LYS A 189 -6.31 -11.57 16.56
C LYS A 189 -5.84 -10.38 17.39
N THR A 190 -4.85 -9.65 16.91
CA THR A 190 -4.35 -8.44 17.56
C THR A 190 -5.45 -7.41 17.76
N ALA A 191 -6.29 -7.16 16.75
CA ALA A 191 -7.44 -6.24 16.87
C ALA A 191 -8.41 -6.67 17.97
N GLN A 192 -8.75 -7.96 18.05
CA GLN A 192 -9.64 -8.49 19.09
C GLN A 192 -9.07 -8.42 20.50
N ASP A 193 -7.75 -8.43 20.64
CA ASP A 193 -7.09 -8.32 21.95
C ASP A 193 -6.94 -6.85 22.36
N TYR A 194 -6.49 -5.99 21.45
CA TYR A 194 -6.37 -4.56 21.71
C TYR A 194 -7.71 -3.86 21.89
N GLU A 195 -8.78 -4.25 21.18
CA GLU A 195 -10.09 -3.63 21.39
C GLU A 195 -10.57 -3.81 22.85
N LYS A 196 -10.25 -4.95 23.48
CA LYS A 196 -10.59 -5.20 24.89
C LYS A 196 -9.73 -4.35 25.82
N ILE A 197 -8.43 -4.20 25.51
CA ILE A 197 -7.51 -3.35 26.27
C ILE A 197 -7.99 -1.90 26.21
N LEU A 198 -8.26 -1.39 25.02
CA LEU A 198 -8.68 -0.01 24.78
C LEU A 198 -10.04 0.30 25.41
N LYS A 199 -11.00 -0.64 25.38
CA LYS A 199 -12.25 -0.47 26.15
C LYS A 199 -12.03 -0.48 27.66
N LYS A 200 -11.16 -1.33 28.20
CA LYS A 200 -10.80 -1.31 29.64
C LYS A 200 -10.10 -0.01 30.06
N ARG A 201 -9.45 0.67 29.12
CA ARG A 201 -8.85 1.99 29.30
C ARG A 201 -9.87 3.14 29.18
N ASN A 202 -11.16 2.82 29.08
CA ASN A 202 -12.27 3.77 28.99
C ASN A 202 -12.24 4.62 27.71
N ASN A 203 -11.74 4.09 26.59
CA ASN A 203 -11.98 4.73 25.30
C ASN A 203 -13.44 4.59 24.91
N ASP A 204 -14.05 5.71 24.52
CA ASP A 204 -15.42 5.76 24.03
C ASP A 204 -15.50 5.12 22.65
N PHE A 205 -14.57 5.50 21.75
CA PHE A 205 -14.48 5.03 20.38
C PHE A 205 -13.11 4.44 20.03
N ILE A 206 -13.08 3.45 19.13
CA ILE A 206 -11.85 2.86 18.59
C ILE A 206 -11.86 2.92 17.07
N ILE A 207 -10.88 3.64 16.51
CA ILE A 207 -10.59 3.68 15.07
C ILE A 207 -9.49 2.66 14.79
N ALA A 208 -9.73 1.74 13.86
CA ALA A 208 -8.68 0.90 13.31
C ALA A 208 -8.05 1.63 12.12
N LEU A 209 -6.77 1.99 12.23
CA LEU A 209 -5.95 2.51 11.15
C LEU A 209 -5.13 1.35 10.58
N THR A 210 -5.44 0.91 9.37
CA THR A 210 -5.00 -0.39 8.88
C THR A 210 -4.29 -0.32 7.53
N HIS A 211 -3.35 -1.23 7.34
CA HIS A 211 -2.72 -1.51 6.06
C HIS A 211 -2.91 -2.99 5.67
N ILE A 212 -4.16 -3.42 5.51
CA ILE A 212 -4.49 -4.85 5.24
C ILE A 212 -5.39 -5.08 4.02
N GLY A 213 -5.94 -4.01 3.42
CA GLY A 213 -6.78 -4.08 2.23
C GLY A 213 -8.26 -4.19 2.54
N VAL A 214 -9.10 -3.56 1.71
CA VAL A 214 -10.52 -3.32 1.96
C VAL A 214 -11.33 -4.57 2.32
N ASN A 215 -11.09 -5.70 1.65
CA ASN A 215 -11.79 -6.95 1.93
C ASN A 215 -11.42 -7.51 3.32
N ARG A 216 -10.15 -7.36 3.70
CA ARG A 216 -9.66 -7.76 5.02
C ARG A 216 -10.13 -6.78 6.09
N ASP A 217 -10.27 -5.50 5.77
CA ASP A 217 -10.86 -4.49 6.66
C ASP A 217 -12.32 -4.80 6.99
N LEU A 218 -13.14 -5.15 5.99
CA LEU A 218 -14.51 -5.61 6.20
C LEU A 218 -14.52 -6.86 7.11
N LYS A 219 -13.66 -7.84 6.83
CA LYS A 219 -13.51 -9.04 7.67
C LYS A 219 -13.04 -8.72 9.10
N LEU A 220 -12.21 -7.70 9.27
CA LEU A 220 -11.75 -7.21 10.57
C LEU A 220 -12.92 -6.61 11.35
N ALA A 221 -13.68 -5.70 10.74
CA ALA A 221 -14.89 -5.12 11.32
C ALA A 221 -15.89 -6.21 11.76
N LYS A 222 -16.10 -7.24 10.93
CA LYS A 222 -16.96 -8.38 11.25
C LYS A 222 -16.50 -9.20 12.46
N LYS A 223 -15.19 -9.30 12.66
CA LYS A 223 -14.58 -10.16 13.70
C LYS A 223 -14.40 -9.46 15.04
N THR A 224 -14.54 -8.15 15.09
CA THR A 224 -14.34 -7.32 16.27
C THR A 224 -15.69 -6.94 16.88
N SER A 225 -15.67 -6.36 18.08
CA SER A 225 -16.88 -5.95 18.80
C SER A 225 -16.91 -4.45 19.05
N ASN A 226 -15.74 -3.82 19.23
CA ASN A 226 -15.61 -2.46 19.74
C ASN A 226 -14.87 -1.52 18.79
N ILE A 227 -14.58 -1.95 17.56
CA ILE A 227 -14.09 -1.06 16.51
C ILE A 227 -15.28 -0.32 15.91
N ASP A 228 -15.18 1.00 15.83
CA ASP A 228 -16.25 1.90 15.43
C ASP A 228 -16.04 2.52 14.05
N LEU A 229 -14.81 2.52 13.53
CA LEU A 229 -14.44 2.96 12.18
C LEU A 229 -13.17 2.21 11.74
N VAL A 230 -13.08 1.85 10.47
CA VAL A 230 -11.84 1.38 9.84
C VAL A 230 -11.40 2.37 8.76
N VAL A 231 -10.17 2.86 8.88
CA VAL A 231 -9.48 3.68 7.87
C VAL A 231 -8.34 2.84 7.33
N GLY A 232 -8.49 2.37 6.09
CA GLY A 232 -7.59 1.37 5.50
C GLY A 232 -6.66 1.89 4.41
N GLY A 233 -5.72 1.03 4.01
CA GLY A 233 -4.83 1.14 2.85
C GLY A 233 -4.59 -0.21 2.16
N HIS A 234 -3.45 -0.39 1.51
CA HIS A 234 -2.91 -1.62 0.87
C HIS A 234 -3.55 -2.00 -0.46
N SER A 235 -4.88 -1.94 -0.55
CA SER A 235 -5.62 -2.40 -1.74
C SER A 235 -5.81 -1.33 -2.81
N HIS A 236 -5.30 -0.11 -2.60
CA HIS A 236 -5.41 1.04 -3.50
C HIS A 236 -6.86 1.38 -3.90
N THR A 237 -7.83 0.95 -3.08
CA THR A 237 -9.24 1.00 -3.42
C THR A 237 -9.74 2.44 -3.26
N THR A 238 -10.27 3.00 -4.35
CA THR A 238 -10.92 4.31 -4.34
C THR A 238 -12.39 4.12 -3.94
N LEU A 239 -12.71 4.36 -2.67
CA LEU A 239 -14.08 4.29 -2.17
C LEU A 239 -14.72 5.67 -2.21
N PHE A 240 -15.65 5.93 -3.14
CA PHE A 240 -16.40 7.19 -3.17
C PHE A 240 -17.47 7.28 -2.08
N GLU A 241 -17.86 6.14 -1.51
CA GLU A 241 -18.77 6.00 -0.39
C GLU A 241 -18.20 5.01 0.63
N PRO A 242 -18.46 5.16 1.94
CA PRO A 242 -18.02 4.17 2.91
C PRO A 242 -18.68 2.81 2.66
N LEU A 243 -17.90 1.75 2.77
CA LEU A 243 -18.47 0.41 2.89
C LEU A 243 -18.87 0.17 4.34
N TYR A 244 -19.82 -0.73 4.57
CA TYR A 244 -20.30 -1.06 5.92
C TYR A 244 -20.30 -2.55 6.14
N GLU A 245 -19.83 -2.97 7.32
CA GLU A 245 -19.93 -4.35 7.78
C GLU A 245 -20.48 -4.40 9.20
N LYS A 246 -21.23 -5.45 9.53
CA LYS A 246 -21.77 -5.65 10.88
C LYS A 246 -20.73 -6.33 11.75
N ASN A 247 -20.39 -5.72 12.88
CA ASN A 247 -19.50 -6.33 13.86
C ASN A 247 -20.23 -7.39 14.72
N LYS A 248 -19.53 -8.00 15.69
CA LYS A 248 -20.10 -9.04 16.57
C LYS A 248 -21.27 -8.58 17.45
N ARG A 249 -21.47 -7.27 17.60
CA ARG A 249 -22.59 -6.67 18.33
C ARG A 249 -23.71 -6.19 17.40
N ASP A 250 -23.68 -6.60 16.13
CA ASP A 250 -24.62 -6.20 15.08
C ASP A 250 -24.60 -4.68 14.77
N VAL A 251 -23.55 -3.98 15.19
CA VAL A 251 -23.34 -2.55 14.89
C VAL A 251 -22.69 -2.42 13.52
N LYS A 252 -23.21 -1.53 12.68
CA LYS A 252 -22.63 -1.20 11.37
C LYS A 252 -21.36 -0.36 11.55
N VAL A 253 -20.23 -0.88 11.09
CA VAL A 253 -18.93 -0.23 11.13
C VAL A 253 -18.58 0.27 9.73
N PRO A 254 -18.36 1.58 9.52
CA PRO A 254 -17.86 2.12 8.26
C PRO A 254 -16.40 1.73 8.00
N VAL A 255 -16.08 1.46 6.74
CA VAL A 255 -14.74 1.19 6.20
C VAL A 255 -14.48 2.17 5.05
N VAL A 256 -13.37 2.92 5.13
CA VAL A 256 -12.99 3.96 4.15
C VAL A 256 -11.55 3.77 3.66
N GLN A 257 -11.29 4.20 2.42
CA GLN A 257 -9.97 4.16 1.76
C GLN A 257 -9.93 5.21 0.64
N ALA A 258 -8.81 5.90 0.47
CA ALA A 258 -8.67 7.09 -0.37
C ALA A 258 -7.94 6.85 -1.71
N GLY A 259 -7.95 5.61 -2.23
CA GLY A 259 -7.21 5.29 -3.44
C GLY A 259 -5.72 5.17 -3.15
N PHE A 260 -4.89 5.93 -3.88
CA PHE A 260 -3.42 5.84 -3.84
C PHE A 260 -2.77 7.11 -4.43
N HIS A 261 -1.44 7.24 -4.29
CA HIS A 261 -0.58 8.27 -4.92
C HIS A 261 -1.01 9.71 -4.66
N THR A 262 -1.57 9.99 -3.48
CA THR A 262 -2.11 11.33 -3.12
C THR A 262 -3.22 11.82 -4.05
N LYS A 263 -3.87 10.93 -4.84
CA LYS A 263 -4.91 11.32 -5.79
C LYS A 263 -6.11 11.97 -5.10
N TYR A 264 -6.47 11.45 -3.93
CA TYR A 264 -7.57 11.95 -3.11
C TYR A 264 -7.15 12.14 -1.67
N LEU A 265 -7.76 13.14 -1.03
CA LEU A 265 -7.87 13.26 0.42
C LEU A 265 -9.27 12.76 0.82
N GLY A 266 -9.33 11.70 1.60
CA GLY A 266 -10.58 11.24 2.20
C GLY A 266 -11.00 12.17 3.34
N ARG A 267 -12.26 12.60 3.35
CA ARG A 267 -12.85 13.46 4.37
C ARG A 267 -14.12 12.82 4.88
N ILE A 268 -14.09 12.31 6.10
CA ILE A 268 -15.28 11.80 6.80
C ILE A 268 -15.60 12.72 7.99
N VAL A 269 -16.86 13.10 8.13
CA VAL A 269 -17.35 13.78 9.34
C VAL A 269 -18.23 12.80 10.08
N VAL A 270 -17.92 12.58 11.35
CA VAL A 270 -18.61 11.64 12.22
C VAL A 270 -19.23 12.36 13.41
N ASP A 271 -20.38 11.87 13.83
CA ASP A 271 -21.06 12.27 15.06
C ASP A 271 -20.77 11.22 16.13
N LEU A 272 -20.12 11.68 17.20
CA LEU A 272 -19.68 10.88 18.33
C LEU A 272 -20.52 11.22 19.56
N GLU A 273 -21.31 10.25 20.01
CA GLU A 273 -22.06 10.34 21.27
C GLU A 273 -21.72 9.14 22.16
N LYS A 274 -21.29 9.40 23.40
CA LYS A 274 -20.83 8.34 24.32
C LYS A 274 -21.89 7.26 24.51
N GLY A 275 -21.48 6.01 24.38
CA GLY A 275 -22.35 4.85 24.53
C GLY A 275 -23.27 4.57 23.33
N LYS A 276 -23.26 5.41 22.29
CA LYS A 276 -23.96 5.15 21.02
C LYS A 276 -22.97 4.75 19.92
N PRO A 277 -23.42 4.00 18.90
CA PRO A 277 -22.63 3.76 17.71
C PRO A 277 -22.19 5.06 17.04
N LEU A 278 -20.98 5.08 16.50
CA LEU A 278 -20.49 6.14 15.63
C LEU A 278 -21.43 6.30 14.43
N LYS A 279 -21.77 7.56 14.10
CA LYS A 279 -22.61 7.87 12.95
C LYS A 279 -21.83 8.69 11.93
N VAL A 280 -21.82 8.25 10.67
CA VAL A 280 -21.27 9.03 9.56
C VAL A 280 -22.27 10.12 9.18
N VAL A 281 -21.83 11.39 9.23
CA VAL A 281 -22.62 12.56 8.82
C VAL A 281 -22.41 12.86 7.34
N SER A 282 -21.15 12.81 6.88
CA SER A 282 -20.79 13.00 5.48
C SER A 282 -19.48 12.29 5.17
N TYR A 283 -19.31 11.88 3.92
CA TYR A 283 -18.06 11.37 3.40
C TYR A 283 -17.80 11.92 2.00
N GLN A 284 -16.53 12.23 1.70
CA GLN A 284 -16.11 12.68 0.38
C GLN A 284 -14.65 12.26 0.13
N LEU A 285 -14.36 11.80 -1.09
CA LEU A 285 -13.01 11.83 -1.63
C LEU A 285 -12.79 13.16 -2.35
N VAL A 286 -11.91 13.99 -1.81
CA VAL A 286 -11.57 15.29 -2.39
C VAL A 286 -10.36 15.09 -3.31
N PRO A 287 -10.46 15.33 -4.63
CA PRO A 287 -9.30 15.27 -5.51
C PRO A 287 -8.25 16.28 -5.07
N VAL A 288 -6.98 15.87 -5.02
CA VAL A 288 -5.86 16.77 -4.72
C VAL A 288 -5.51 17.55 -5.99
N LYS A 289 -6.36 18.52 -6.34
CA LYS A 289 -6.21 19.48 -7.47
C LYS A 289 -6.09 20.93 -7.00
N TYR A 290 -5.89 21.15 -5.70
CA TYR A 290 -5.99 22.48 -5.09
C TYR A 290 -4.91 23.43 -5.63
N ASN A 291 -5.28 24.69 -5.94
CA ASN A 291 -4.41 25.70 -6.55
C ASN A 291 -3.37 26.33 -5.60
N GLY A 292 -3.13 25.71 -4.44
CA GLY A 292 -2.17 26.16 -3.45
C GLY A 292 -1.23 25.03 -3.04
N GLU A 293 -0.02 25.42 -2.66
CA GLU A 293 1.05 24.52 -2.21
C GLU A 293 1.60 24.99 -0.88
N ASP A 294 1.81 24.06 0.04
CA ASP A 294 2.59 24.31 1.25
C ASP A 294 4.07 24.47 0.88
N GLN A 295 4.68 25.59 1.29
CA GLN A 295 6.03 25.97 0.87
C GLN A 295 7.12 25.14 1.56
N GLU A 296 6.88 24.70 2.79
CA GLU A 296 7.83 23.86 3.53
C GLU A 296 7.88 22.47 2.90
N VAL A 297 6.72 21.85 2.69
CA VAL A 297 6.64 20.56 2.01
C VAL A 297 7.15 20.65 0.59
N LYS A 298 6.83 21.72 -0.15
CA LYS A 298 7.37 21.93 -1.51
C LYS A 298 8.90 21.95 -1.52
N SER A 299 9.53 22.65 -0.59
CA SER A 299 11.00 22.68 -0.46
C SER A 299 11.58 21.28 -0.21
N LEU A 300 10.93 20.46 0.62
CA LEU A 300 11.34 19.07 0.85
C LEU A 300 11.22 18.19 -0.42
N VAL A 301 10.19 18.42 -1.23
CA VAL A 301 10.04 17.74 -2.54
C VAL A 301 11.13 18.17 -3.52
N GLU A 302 11.43 19.47 -3.59
CA GLU A 302 12.51 20.01 -4.43
C GLU A 302 13.88 19.48 -4.02
N ASP A 303 14.13 19.30 -2.72
CA ASP A 303 15.36 18.69 -2.19
C ASP A 303 15.48 17.19 -2.53
N ALA A 304 14.35 16.47 -2.66
CA ALA A 304 14.32 15.10 -3.18
C ALA A 304 14.62 15.05 -4.68
N ASP A 305 14.04 15.98 -5.44
CA ASP A 305 14.27 16.07 -6.88
C ASP A 305 15.72 16.43 -7.20
N TYR A 306 16.33 17.33 -6.41
CA TYR A 306 17.72 17.72 -6.55
C TYR A 306 18.70 16.54 -6.39
N GLU A 307 18.45 15.63 -5.45
CA GLU A 307 19.31 14.43 -5.31
C GLU A 307 19.14 13.45 -6.47
N LEU A 308 17.94 13.31 -7.04
CA LEU A 308 17.73 12.55 -8.27
C LEU A 308 18.47 13.19 -9.44
N ASP A 309 18.40 14.52 -9.59
CA ASP A 309 19.09 15.27 -10.63
C ASP A 309 20.62 15.11 -10.52
N LYS A 310 21.17 15.04 -9.31
CA LYS A 310 22.60 14.75 -9.09
C LYS A 310 22.98 13.32 -9.43
N MET A 311 22.08 12.37 -9.15
CA MET A 311 22.33 10.95 -9.37
C MET A 311 22.29 10.57 -10.85
N TYR A 312 21.35 11.14 -11.60
CA TYR A 312 21.04 10.72 -12.97
C TYR A 312 21.29 11.80 -14.03
N GLY A 313 21.29 13.07 -13.63
CA GLY A 313 21.29 14.21 -14.54
C GLY A 313 19.86 14.65 -14.89
N ARG A 314 19.54 15.91 -14.62
CA ARG A 314 18.21 16.50 -14.86
C ARG A 314 17.75 16.35 -16.30
N GLU A 315 18.62 16.69 -17.26
CA GLU A 315 18.30 16.59 -18.68
C GLU A 315 18.08 15.14 -19.12
N TRP A 316 18.88 14.21 -18.59
CA TRP A 316 18.78 12.80 -18.91
C TRP A 316 17.48 12.17 -18.38
N LEU A 317 17.05 12.51 -17.16
CA LEU A 317 15.79 12.03 -16.58
C LEU A 317 14.56 12.51 -17.36
N ASN A 318 14.61 13.74 -17.87
CA ASN A 318 13.51 14.40 -18.55
C ASN A 318 13.53 14.21 -20.08
N GLU A 319 14.52 13.49 -20.62
CA GLU A 319 14.58 13.20 -22.05
C GLU A 319 13.41 12.31 -22.46
N ASN A 320 12.67 12.75 -23.49
CA ASN A 320 11.58 11.97 -24.06
C ASN A 320 12.13 10.85 -24.96
N VAL A 321 11.87 9.61 -24.57
CA VAL A 321 12.35 8.39 -25.25
C VAL A 321 11.25 7.65 -26.02
N GLY A 322 9.97 8.03 -25.85
CA GLY A 322 8.89 7.42 -26.61
C GLY A 322 7.50 7.98 -26.33
N TYR A 323 6.49 7.19 -26.68
CA TYR A 323 5.07 7.55 -26.54
C TYR A 323 4.19 6.32 -26.26
N SER A 324 3.26 6.42 -25.31
CA SER A 324 2.23 5.43 -24.98
C SER A 324 0.83 5.96 -25.28
N ASP A 325 -0.02 5.16 -25.94
CA ASP A 325 -1.43 5.50 -26.19
C ASP A 325 -2.39 4.97 -25.12
N LEU A 326 -1.86 4.38 -24.04
CA LEU A 326 -2.66 3.97 -22.89
C LEU A 326 -3.40 5.17 -22.31
N LYS A 327 -4.53 4.91 -21.68
CA LYS A 327 -5.35 5.93 -21.04
C LYS A 327 -5.67 5.51 -19.61
N GLU A 328 -5.90 6.49 -18.74
CA GLU A 328 -6.25 6.20 -17.34
C GLU A 328 -7.55 5.39 -17.22
N GLU A 329 -8.49 5.60 -18.14
CA GLU A 329 -9.76 4.88 -18.25
C GLU A 329 -9.62 3.44 -18.77
N ASP A 330 -8.44 3.05 -19.27
CA ASP A 330 -8.16 1.66 -19.64
C ASP A 330 -8.05 0.82 -18.37
N LYS A 331 -9.15 0.13 -18.01
CA LYS A 331 -9.18 -0.83 -16.89
C LYS A 331 -8.12 -1.95 -16.97
N SER A 332 -7.46 -2.10 -18.11
CA SER A 332 -6.37 -3.05 -18.34
C SER A 332 -5.02 -2.37 -18.61
N GLY A 333 -4.86 -1.06 -18.38
CA GLY A 333 -3.63 -0.31 -18.66
C GLY A 333 -2.41 -0.93 -17.98
N SER A 334 -2.48 -1.12 -16.65
CA SER A 334 -1.45 -1.81 -15.87
C SER A 334 -1.16 -3.22 -16.40
N ARG A 335 -2.20 -3.98 -16.78
CA ARG A 335 -2.05 -5.33 -17.34
C ARG A 335 -1.34 -5.32 -18.70
N LYS A 336 -1.71 -4.41 -19.60
CA LYS A 336 -1.05 -4.23 -20.90
C LYS A 336 0.42 -3.89 -20.67
N TRP A 337 0.72 -2.95 -19.78
CA TRP A 337 2.10 -2.59 -19.43
C TRP A 337 2.90 -3.78 -18.86
N ALA A 338 2.28 -4.61 -18.00
CA ALA A 338 2.89 -5.82 -17.49
C ALA A 338 3.25 -6.84 -18.60
N TYR A 339 2.47 -6.91 -19.68
CA TYR A 339 2.82 -7.68 -20.88
C TYR A 339 3.99 -7.08 -21.64
N PHE A 340 4.00 -5.75 -21.81
CA PHE A 340 5.13 -5.05 -22.43
C PHE A 340 6.44 -5.33 -21.68
N ILE A 341 6.41 -5.27 -20.35
CA ILE A 341 7.55 -5.64 -19.51
C ILE A 341 7.96 -7.09 -19.80
N ALA A 342 7.03 -8.05 -19.74
CA ALA A 342 7.34 -9.46 -19.98
C ALA A 342 7.95 -9.70 -21.38
N ASP A 343 7.43 -9.04 -22.42
CA ASP A 343 7.99 -9.10 -23.78
C ASP A 343 9.41 -8.52 -23.82
N ALA A 344 9.65 -7.37 -23.18
CA ALA A 344 10.97 -6.74 -23.11
C ALA A 344 12.00 -7.67 -22.47
N LEU A 345 11.64 -8.32 -21.36
CA LEU A 345 12.48 -9.30 -20.68
C LEU A 345 12.82 -10.48 -21.60
N ARG A 346 11.81 -11.08 -22.25
CA ARG A 346 12.00 -12.25 -23.12
C ARG A 346 12.89 -11.91 -24.31
N GLU A 347 12.58 -10.81 -25.00
CA GLU A 347 13.27 -10.37 -26.22
C GLU A 347 14.74 -10.02 -25.93
N LYS A 348 15.01 -9.25 -24.87
CA LYS A 348 16.37 -8.86 -24.50
C LYS A 348 17.21 -10.04 -24.02
N ALA A 349 16.62 -10.93 -23.22
CA ALA A 349 17.31 -12.11 -22.70
C ALA A 349 17.43 -13.26 -23.72
N GLY A 350 16.68 -13.21 -24.84
CA GLY A 350 16.68 -14.26 -25.86
C GLY A 350 16.12 -15.60 -25.35
N THR A 351 15.16 -15.57 -24.42
CA THR A 351 14.61 -16.77 -23.78
C THR A 351 13.36 -17.30 -24.48
N ASP A 352 13.01 -18.57 -24.23
CA ASP A 352 11.76 -19.16 -24.72
C ASP A 352 10.55 -18.40 -24.14
N LEU A 353 10.65 -18.00 -22.86
CA LEU A 353 9.56 -17.42 -22.06
C LEU A 353 10.04 -16.27 -21.18
N ALA A 354 9.12 -15.44 -20.72
CA ALA A 354 9.33 -14.57 -19.55
C ALA A 354 8.15 -14.60 -18.58
N MET A 355 8.43 -14.34 -17.31
CA MET A 355 7.44 -14.14 -16.26
C MET A 355 7.69 -12.82 -15.54
N HIS A 356 6.62 -12.06 -15.33
CA HIS A 356 6.60 -10.83 -14.55
C HIS A 356 5.48 -10.90 -13.51
N VAL A 357 5.69 -10.26 -12.35
CA VAL A 357 4.67 -10.13 -11.30
C VAL A 357 4.07 -8.74 -11.43
N SER A 358 2.83 -8.68 -11.90
CA SER A 358 2.18 -7.43 -12.31
C SER A 358 1.93 -6.46 -11.13
N SER A 359 1.85 -6.98 -9.91
CA SER A 359 1.78 -6.13 -8.70
C SER A 359 3.07 -5.34 -8.45
N MET A 360 4.19 -5.69 -9.08
CA MET A 360 5.46 -4.97 -8.95
C MET A 360 5.50 -3.67 -9.77
N ASN A 361 4.75 -3.57 -10.86
CA ASN A 361 4.54 -2.29 -11.55
C ASN A 361 3.34 -1.50 -11.00
N GLY A 362 2.39 -2.18 -10.34
CA GLY A 362 1.19 -1.53 -9.78
C GLY A 362 0.40 -0.76 -10.83
N GLU A 363 -0.14 0.39 -10.47
CA GLU A 363 -0.85 1.30 -11.38
C GLU A 363 0.09 2.32 -12.07
N ASN A 364 1.40 2.05 -12.13
CA ASN A 364 2.38 2.94 -12.73
C ASN A 364 2.65 2.56 -14.19
N TYR A 365 1.74 2.87 -15.11
CA TYR A 365 2.00 2.73 -16.54
C TYR A 365 2.08 4.11 -17.21
N PRO A 366 3.03 4.34 -18.13
CA PRO A 366 3.17 5.63 -18.76
C PRO A 366 2.04 5.90 -19.76
N ILE A 367 1.60 7.16 -19.84
CA ILE A 367 0.58 7.67 -20.75
C ILE A 367 1.15 8.88 -21.50
N GLY A 368 0.95 8.93 -22.82
CA GLY A 368 1.47 10.02 -23.64
C GLY A 368 2.99 9.93 -23.83
N ASN A 369 3.65 11.09 -23.85
CA ASN A 369 5.11 11.18 -23.95
C ASN A 369 5.76 10.45 -22.78
N ILE A 370 6.75 9.61 -23.06
CA ILE A 370 7.47 8.81 -22.06
C ILE A 370 8.88 9.36 -21.93
N ASN A 371 9.24 9.82 -20.74
CA ASN A 371 10.63 10.11 -20.38
C ASN A 371 11.24 8.99 -19.53
N ARG A 372 12.54 9.07 -19.25
CA ARG A 372 13.23 8.03 -18.45
C ARG A 372 12.72 7.94 -17.02
N ARG A 373 12.30 9.05 -16.43
CA ARG A 373 11.64 9.05 -15.10
C ARG A 373 10.35 8.23 -15.12
N ASP A 374 9.57 8.28 -16.19
CA ASP A 374 8.34 7.48 -16.32
C ASP A 374 8.66 5.97 -16.41
N ILE A 375 9.73 5.60 -17.13
CA ILE A 375 10.21 4.20 -17.18
C ILE A 375 10.57 3.71 -15.78
N MET A 376 11.36 4.52 -15.05
CA MET A 376 11.78 4.23 -13.68
C MET A 376 10.56 4.10 -12.76
N ASN A 377 9.63 5.04 -12.82
CA ASN A 377 8.39 5.01 -12.03
C ASN A 377 7.49 3.82 -12.37
N SER A 378 7.56 3.30 -13.60
CA SER A 378 6.73 2.19 -14.05
C SER A 378 7.15 0.83 -13.47
N ILE A 379 8.40 0.72 -13.01
CA ILE A 379 8.87 -0.42 -12.23
C ILE A 379 9.85 0.10 -11.16
N PRO A 380 9.31 0.82 -10.17
CA PRO A 380 10.08 1.71 -9.28
C PRO A 380 10.82 0.95 -8.18
N ARG A 381 10.47 -0.33 -8.04
CA ARG A 381 11.01 -1.23 -7.04
C ARG A 381 12.51 -1.38 -7.30
N VAL A 382 13.33 -1.37 -6.24
CA VAL A 382 14.79 -1.58 -6.29
C VAL A 382 15.18 -2.46 -5.11
N PHE A 383 16.01 -3.50 -5.30
CA PHE A 383 16.51 -4.34 -4.20
C PHE A 383 18.01 -4.16 -3.93
N ASP A 384 18.70 -3.43 -4.80
CA ASP A 384 20.11 -3.09 -4.67
C ASP A 384 20.27 -1.60 -4.97
N MET A 385 20.35 -0.79 -3.91
CA MET A 385 20.46 0.67 -4.04
C MET A 385 21.83 1.12 -4.57
N LYS A 386 22.78 0.20 -4.81
CA LYS A 386 24.03 0.52 -5.52
C LYS A 386 23.84 0.49 -7.04
N ASP A 387 22.78 -0.14 -7.50
CA ASP A 387 22.44 -0.31 -8.90
C ASP A 387 21.29 0.62 -9.27
N THR A 388 21.65 1.80 -9.73
CA THR A 388 20.72 2.89 -10.01
C THR A 388 19.99 2.72 -11.34
N HIS A 389 20.23 1.64 -12.10
CA HIS A 389 19.59 1.44 -13.41
C HIS A 389 18.44 0.42 -13.36
N GLY A 390 17.98 0.08 -12.16
CA GLY A 390 16.84 -0.78 -11.91
C GLY A 390 17.23 -2.25 -11.78
N TRP A 391 16.22 -3.12 -11.75
CA TRP A 391 16.41 -4.54 -11.50
C TRP A 391 17.22 -5.26 -12.55
N SER A 392 18.01 -6.24 -12.10
CA SER A 392 18.66 -7.15 -13.03
C SER A 392 17.67 -8.17 -13.57
N ILE A 393 17.77 -8.47 -14.86
CA ILE A 393 17.01 -9.57 -15.45
C ILE A 393 17.70 -10.88 -15.07
N TYR A 394 16.94 -11.84 -14.58
CA TYR A 394 17.44 -13.19 -14.30
C TYR A 394 16.99 -14.17 -15.36
N THR A 395 17.79 -15.19 -15.63
CA THR A 395 17.40 -16.31 -16.50
C THR A 395 17.58 -17.64 -15.79
N VAL A 396 16.71 -18.60 -16.10
CA VAL A 396 16.78 -19.95 -15.57
C VAL A 396 16.34 -20.97 -16.61
N LYS A 397 16.93 -22.17 -16.57
CA LYS A 397 16.45 -23.32 -17.36
C LYS A 397 15.51 -24.14 -16.49
N VAL A 398 14.28 -24.34 -16.95
CA VAL A 398 13.25 -25.08 -16.22
C VAL A 398 12.68 -26.17 -17.11
N ASN A 399 12.69 -27.40 -16.61
CA ASN A 399 12.04 -28.52 -17.26
C ASN A 399 10.52 -28.30 -17.35
N GLY A 400 9.89 -28.69 -18.46
CA GLY A 400 8.46 -28.45 -18.71
C GLY A 400 7.53 -28.98 -17.61
N LEU A 401 7.87 -30.10 -16.96
CA LEU A 401 7.11 -30.61 -15.80
C LEU A 401 7.16 -29.64 -14.60
N LEU A 402 8.34 -29.10 -14.32
CA LEU A 402 8.58 -28.18 -13.22
C LEU A 402 8.03 -26.78 -13.52
N LEU A 403 8.02 -26.37 -14.78
CA LEU A 403 7.49 -25.07 -15.21
C LEU A 403 6.00 -24.94 -14.86
N ARG A 404 5.21 -26.00 -15.11
CA ARG A 404 3.80 -26.05 -14.71
C ARG A 404 3.63 -25.94 -13.19
N THR A 405 4.49 -26.63 -12.44
CA THR A 405 4.48 -26.61 -10.97
C THR A 405 4.85 -25.23 -10.42
N LEU A 406 5.81 -24.54 -11.03
CA LEU A 406 6.20 -23.19 -10.69
C LEU A 406 5.02 -22.23 -10.86
N CYS A 407 4.37 -22.24 -12.02
CA CYS A 407 3.24 -21.37 -12.32
C CYS A 407 2.08 -21.60 -11.36
N GLU A 408 1.71 -22.86 -11.10
CA GLU A 408 0.66 -23.18 -10.13
C GLU A 408 1.06 -22.71 -8.73
N THR A 409 2.32 -22.93 -8.31
CA THR A 409 2.76 -22.50 -6.98
C THR A 409 2.64 -20.98 -6.85
N LEU A 410 3.23 -20.20 -7.76
CA LEU A 410 3.14 -18.75 -7.74
C LEU A 410 1.68 -18.24 -7.77
N ALA A 411 0.80 -18.89 -8.53
CA ALA A 411 -0.63 -18.59 -8.55
C ALA A 411 -1.32 -18.81 -7.19
N HIS A 412 -0.95 -19.85 -6.43
CA HIS A 412 -1.50 -20.07 -5.08
C HIS A 412 -1.08 -18.99 -4.08
N PHE A 413 0.03 -18.27 -4.35
CA PHE A 413 0.48 -17.16 -3.50
C PHE A 413 -0.26 -15.83 -3.76
N GLY A 414 -1.26 -15.83 -4.62
CA GLY A 414 -2.14 -14.67 -4.76
C GLY A 414 -1.60 -13.55 -5.68
N GLN A 415 -0.42 -13.72 -6.26
CA GLN A 415 0.23 -12.66 -7.06
C GLN A 415 -0.20 -12.72 -8.53
N PRO A 416 -0.56 -11.57 -9.14
CA PRO A 416 -0.96 -11.54 -10.55
C PRO A 416 0.27 -11.72 -11.45
N LEU A 417 0.28 -12.79 -12.25
CA LEU A 417 1.41 -13.12 -13.12
C LEU A 417 1.11 -12.73 -14.58
N SER A 418 2.10 -12.11 -15.22
CA SER A 418 2.11 -11.80 -16.64
C SER A 418 3.19 -12.62 -17.34
N PHE A 419 2.82 -13.25 -18.44
CA PHE A 419 3.69 -14.17 -19.20
C PHE A 419 3.88 -13.69 -20.63
N SER A 420 5.10 -13.85 -21.13
CA SER A 420 5.42 -13.68 -22.55
C SER A 420 5.94 -15.00 -23.14
N GLY A 421 5.45 -15.39 -24.31
CA GLY A 421 5.81 -16.66 -25.00
C GLY A 421 5.03 -17.88 -24.52
N MET A 422 4.14 -17.69 -23.54
CA MET A 422 3.28 -18.73 -22.97
C MET A 422 1.85 -18.23 -22.78
N THR A 423 0.88 -19.09 -23.06
CA THR A 423 -0.53 -18.88 -22.72
C THR A 423 -1.00 -19.94 -21.74
N LEU A 424 -1.73 -19.53 -20.69
CA LEU A 424 -2.28 -20.40 -19.65
C LEU A 424 -3.80 -20.25 -19.58
N GLU A 425 -4.50 -21.38 -19.53
CA GLU A 425 -5.93 -21.43 -19.19
C GLU A 425 -6.04 -22.03 -17.79
N TRP A 426 -6.78 -21.36 -16.90
CA TRP A 426 -6.91 -21.73 -15.50
C TRP A 426 -8.30 -22.30 -15.19
N VAL A 427 -8.36 -23.19 -14.21
CA VAL A 427 -9.57 -23.77 -13.64
C VAL A 427 -9.52 -23.62 -12.13
N LYS A 428 -10.59 -23.07 -11.54
CA LYS A 428 -10.76 -22.99 -10.09
C LYS A 428 -11.15 -24.38 -9.57
N THR A 429 -10.40 -24.89 -8.59
CA THR A 429 -10.70 -26.17 -7.92
C THR A 429 -10.84 -25.96 -6.42
N PRO A 430 -11.41 -26.92 -5.66
CA PRO A 430 -11.45 -26.85 -4.19
C PRO A 430 -10.07 -26.73 -3.54
N PHE A 431 -8.99 -27.10 -4.26
CA PHE A 431 -7.62 -27.04 -3.78
C PHE A 431 -6.84 -25.83 -4.31
N GLY A 432 -7.52 -24.87 -4.95
CA GLY A 432 -6.92 -23.67 -5.53
C GLY A 432 -6.87 -23.68 -7.06
N PRO A 433 -6.23 -22.67 -7.67
CA PRO A 433 -6.13 -22.53 -9.12
C PRO A 433 -5.23 -23.62 -9.73
N LYS A 434 -5.73 -24.27 -10.78
CA LYS A 434 -4.99 -25.28 -11.55
C LYS A 434 -4.92 -24.90 -13.02
N ILE A 435 -3.85 -25.31 -13.70
CA ILE A 435 -3.66 -25.00 -15.12
C ILE A 435 -4.44 -26.03 -15.96
N ALA A 436 -5.54 -25.65 -16.61
CA ALA A 436 -6.26 -26.51 -17.55
C ALA A 436 -5.42 -26.79 -18.81
N LYS A 437 -4.76 -25.76 -19.33
CA LYS A 437 -3.96 -25.83 -20.55
C LYS A 437 -2.80 -24.84 -20.49
N ALA A 438 -1.63 -25.29 -20.93
CA ALA A 438 -0.44 -24.47 -21.07
C ALA A 438 0.13 -24.66 -22.47
N LEU A 439 0.27 -23.56 -23.22
CA LEU A 439 0.88 -23.55 -24.54
C LEU A 439 2.11 -22.65 -24.54
N ILE A 440 3.16 -23.09 -25.22
CA ILE A 440 4.36 -22.31 -25.50
C ILE A 440 4.46 -22.21 -27.02
N ASN A 441 4.45 -20.98 -27.54
CA ASN A 441 4.39 -20.71 -28.99
C ASN A 441 3.27 -21.51 -29.69
N GLY A 442 2.08 -21.53 -29.08
CA GLY A 442 0.89 -22.22 -29.61
C GLY A 442 0.88 -23.76 -29.48
N LYS A 443 1.96 -24.38 -29.00
CA LYS A 443 2.07 -25.85 -28.81
C LYS A 443 1.95 -26.21 -27.34
N ARG A 444 1.31 -27.34 -27.02
CA ARG A 444 1.24 -27.83 -25.63
C ARG A 444 2.65 -27.97 -25.06
N ILE A 445 2.81 -27.56 -23.81
CA ILE A 445 4.07 -27.71 -23.08
C ILE A 445 4.56 -29.16 -23.17
N ASN A 446 5.78 -29.34 -23.68
CA ASN A 446 6.47 -30.63 -23.63
C ASN A 446 7.14 -30.77 -22.26
N ILE A 447 6.67 -31.70 -21.44
CA ILE A 447 7.17 -31.93 -20.08
C ILE A 447 8.61 -32.46 -20.02
N PHE A 448 9.14 -32.99 -21.12
CA PHE A 448 10.51 -33.52 -21.19
C PHE A 448 11.52 -32.52 -21.77
N LYS A 449 11.05 -31.37 -22.27
CA LYS A 449 11.89 -30.31 -22.81
C LYS A 449 12.25 -29.32 -21.70
N ASP A 450 13.49 -28.82 -21.72
CA ASP A 450 13.89 -27.67 -20.93
C ASP A 450 13.58 -26.36 -21.67
N TYR A 451 13.05 -25.39 -20.93
CA TYR A 451 12.75 -24.04 -21.41
C TYR A 451 13.62 -23.02 -20.68
N THR A 452 14.10 -22.04 -21.42
CA THR A 452 14.75 -20.86 -20.86
C THR A 452 13.69 -19.83 -20.48
N VAL A 453 13.77 -19.31 -19.25
CA VAL A 453 12.78 -18.38 -18.70
C VAL A 453 13.50 -17.13 -18.19
N ALA A 454 13.09 -15.96 -18.67
CA ALA A 454 13.48 -14.68 -18.09
C ALA A 454 12.53 -14.31 -16.94
N LEU A 455 13.10 -13.80 -15.85
CA LEU A 455 12.39 -13.48 -14.61
C LEU A 455 12.79 -12.10 -14.14
N THR A 456 11.85 -11.35 -13.57
CA THR A 456 12.19 -10.16 -12.77
C THR A 456 12.91 -10.57 -11.48
N GLU A 457 13.82 -9.71 -11.01
CA GLU A 457 14.58 -9.91 -9.78
C GLU A 457 13.67 -10.18 -8.57
N GLY A 458 12.52 -9.51 -8.49
CA GLY A 458 11.54 -9.74 -7.44
C GLY A 458 10.99 -11.17 -7.39
N ILE A 459 10.81 -11.85 -8.54
CA ILE A 459 10.45 -13.27 -8.55
C ILE A 459 11.59 -14.08 -7.94
N VAL A 460 12.84 -13.81 -8.31
CA VAL A 460 13.97 -14.61 -7.82
C VAL A 460 14.18 -14.42 -6.31
N ARG A 461 14.10 -13.19 -5.82
CA ARG A 461 14.28 -12.88 -4.39
C ARG A 461 13.10 -13.36 -3.55
N GLY A 462 11.87 -13.13 -4.00
CA GLY A 462 10.67 -13.54 -3.28
C GLY A 462 10.40 -15.04 -3.39
N ALA A 463 10.44 -15.61 -4.60
CA ALA A 463 9.99 -16.98 -4.81
C ALA A 463 10.88 -18.05 -4.18
N VAL A 464 12.15 -17.77 -3.91
CA VAL A 464 12.99 -18.71 -3.14
C VAL A 464 12.47 -18.91 -1.71
N GLU A 465 11.90 -17.87 -1.12
CA GLU A 465 11.34 -17.90 0.25
C GLU A 465 9.89 -18.39 0.28
N ILE A 466 9.16 -18.22 -0.83
CA ILE A 466 7.77 -18.65 -1.00
C ILE A 466 7.54 -20.13 -0.66
N SER A 467 8.39 -21.05 -1.13
CA SER A 467 8.25 -22.48 -0.82
C SER A 467 9.53 -23.29 -1.08
N PRO A 468 9.70 -24.46 -0.44
CA PRO A 468 10.77 -25.39 -0.78
C PRO A 468 10.74 -25.82 -2.26
N LYS A 469 9.55 -25.90 -2.88
CA LYS A 469 9.40 -26.29 -4.29
C LYS A 469 9.95 -25.23 -5.23
N THR A 470 9.56 -23.97 -5.05
CA THR A 470 10.06 -22.85 -5.85
C THR A 470 11.57 -22.67 -5.68
N LYS A 471 12.11 -22.88 -4.47
CA LYS A 471 13.56 -22.90 -4.22
C LYS A 471 14.31 -23.98 -5.01
N VAL A 472 13.71 -25.17 -5.17
CA VAL A 472 14.28 -26.26 -5.98
C VAL A 472 14.17 -25.94 -7.47
N ILE A 473 13.02 -25.42 -7.93
CA ILE A 473 12.78 -25.13 -9.34
C ILE A 473 13.65 -23.98 -9.83
N LEU A 474 13.78 -22.93 -9.02
CA LEU A 474 14.57 -21.74 -9.31
C LEU A 474 16.00 -21.88 -8.78
N LYS A 475 16.53 -23.11 -8.67
CA LYS A 475 17.89 -23.33 -8.15
C LYS A 475 18.90 -22.80 -9.16
N ASN A 476 19.74 -21.85 -8.70
CA ASN A 476 20.81 -21.20 -9.47
C ASN A 476 20.33 -20.39 -10.69
N PRO A 477 19.47 -19.36 -10.50
CA PRO A 477 19.13 -18.47 -11.59
C PRO A 477 20.37 -17.62 -11.95
N LEU A 478 20.61 -17.43 -13.24
CA LEU A 478 21.71 -16.60 -13.74
C LEU A 478 21.28 -15.13 -13.72
N LYS A 479 21.95 -14.31 -12.90
CA LYS A 479 21.86 -12.85 -12.98
C LYS A 479 22.50 -12.39 -14.29
N THR A 480 21.73 -11.80 -15.20
CA THR A 480 22.28 -11.24 -16.45
C THR A 480 22.91 -9.87 -16.19
N GLN A 481 23.60 -9.33 -17.18
CA GLN A 481 24.09 -7.95 -17.16
C GLN A 481 22.98 -6.92 -17.49
N PHE A 482 21.81 -7.36 -17.96
CA PHE A 482 20.76 -6.49 -18.45
C PHE A 482 19.96 -5.89 -17.29
N LYS A 483 19.70 -4.59 -17.37
CA LYS A 483 18.83 -3.86 -16.44
C LYS A 483 17.45 -3.65 -17.04
N ILE A 484 16.44 -3.68 -16.18
CA ILE A 484 15.06 -3.60 -16.63
C ILE A 484 14.73 -2.24 -17.24
N TRP A 485 15.20 -1.11 -16.67
CA TRP A 485 14.89 0.23 -17.18
C TRP A 485 15.52 0.46 -18.55
N GLU A 486 16.80 0.12 -18.72
CA GLU A 486 17.49 0.14 -20.03
C GLU A 486 16.79 -0.76 -21.05
N THR A 487 16.35 -1.95 -20.63
CA THR A 487 15.65 -2.91 -21.49
C THR A 487 14.28 -2.38 -21.95
N LEU A 488 13.57 -1.67 -21.07
CA LEU A 488 12.30 -1.02 -21.40
C LEU A 488 12.52 0.15 -22.35
N GLU A 489 13.52 1.00 -22.10
CA GLU A 489 13.90 2.12 -22.98
C GLU A 489 14.22 1.63 -24.40
N GLU A 490 15.12 0.65 -24.54
CA GLU A 490 15.47 0.09 -25.85
C GLU A 490 14.27 -0.51 -26.59
N LYS A 491 13.31 -1.11 -25.86
CA LYS A 491 12.08 -1.63 -26.47
C LYS A 491 11.17 -0.49 -26.90
N ILE A 492 11.00 0.55 -26.07
CA ILE A 492 10.20 1.74 -26.38
C ILE A 492 10.73 2.41 -27.65
N GLU A 493 12.05 2.62 -27.75
CA GLU A 493 12.69 3.24 -28.92
C GLU A 493 12.56 2.41 -30.19
N ARG A 494 12.65 1.07 -30.08
CA ARG A 494 12.45 0.15 -31.21
C ARG A 494 11.00 0.11 -31.68
N ASP A 495 10.06 0.13 -30.74
CA ASP A 495 8.64 -0.13 -30.96
C ASP A 495 7.78 1.15 -30.88
N ILE A 496 8.33 2.34 -31.17
CA ILE A 496 7.65 3.67 -31.08
C ILE A 496 6.24 3.68 -31.73
N LYS A 497 6.01 2.88 -32.78
CA LYS A 497 4.71 2.77 -33.48
C LYS A 497 3.83 1.57 -33.04
N ASN A 498 4.31 0.74 -32.11
CA ASN A 498 3.76 -0.57 -31.77
C ASN A 498 3.58 -0.84 -30.26
N ILE A 499 3.89 0.10 -29.35
CA ILE A 499 3.48 -0.01 -27.93
C ILE A 499 1.96 -0.35 -27.84
N ASN A 500 1.20 0.12 -28.81
CA ASN A 500 -0.26 -0.02 -28.91
C ASN A 500 -0.73 -1.40 -29.41
N LYS A 501 0.19 -2.27 -29.88
CA LYS A 501 -0.10 -3.66 -30.32
C LYS A 501 0.14 -4.70 -29.21
N MET A 502 0.08 -4.30 -27.94
CA MET A 502 0.01 -5.21 -26.80
C MET A 502 -1.31 -6.00 -26.83
N THR A 503 -1.42 -6.94 -27.77
CA THR A 503 -2.56 -7.84 -27.87
C THR A 503 -2.41 -8.93 -26.82
N GLU A 504 -3.53 -9.41 -26.27
CA GLU A 504 -3.55 -10.60 -25.39
C GLU A 504 -3.06 -11.87 -26.12
N ALA A 505 -2.91 -11.83 -27.45
CA ALA A 505 -2.32 -12.93 -28.21
C ALA A 505 -0.87 -13.19 -27.75
N ASN A 506 -0.60 -14.44 -27.34
CA ASN A 506 0.66 -14.92 -26.76
C ASN A 506 0.97 -14.46 -25.32
N HIS A 507 0.00 -13.85 -24.65
CA HIS A 507 0.08 -13.48 -23.25
C HIS A 507 -0.90 -14.29 -22.39
N ALA A 508 -0.61 -14.38 -21.10
CA ALA A 508 -1.56 -14.86 -20.11
C ALA A 508 -1.48 -13.97 -18.88
N PHE A 509 -2.65 -13.66 -18.32
CA PHE A 509 -2.77 -13.02 -17.02
C PHE A 509 -3.55 -13.92 -16.09
N PHE A 510 -3.02 -14.09 -14.90
CA PHE A 510 -3.71 -14.81 -13.84
C PHE A 510 -4.08 -13.82 -12.74
N PHE A 511 -5.36 -13.72 -12.42
CA PHE A 511 -5.83 -13.12 -11.17
C PHE A 511 -6.36 -14.26 -10.30
N PRO A 512 -5.76 -14.53 -9.15
CA PRO A 512 -6.44 -15.35 -8.17
C PRO A 512 -7.53 -14.49 -7.54
N ASP A 513 -8.79 -14.89 -7.71
CA ASP A 513 -9.80 -14.51 -6.73
C ASP A 513 -9.38 -15.15 -5.40
N VAL A 514 -8.57 -14.44 -4.61
CA VAL A 514 -8.24 -14.84 -3.24
C VAL A 514 -9.28 -14.19 -2.32
N ASP A 515 -10.30 -14.95 -1.99
CA ASP A 515 -11.29 -14.62 -0.93
C ASP A 515 -10.67 -14.62 0.48
#